data_AF-A0A2S7U0K8-F1
#
_entry.id   AF-A0A2S7U0K8-F1
#
_cell.length_a   1.000
_cell.length_b   1.000
_cell.length_c   1.000
_cell.angle_alpha   90.00
_cell.angle_beta   90.00
_cell.angle_gamma   90.00
#
_symmetry.space_group_name_H-M   'P 1'
#
loop_
_entity.id
_entity.type
_entity.pdbx_description
1 polymer ?
#
loop_
_entity_poly.entity_id
_entity_poly.type
_entity_poly.pdbx_seq_one_letter_code
_entity_poly.pdbx_strand_id
1 'polypeptide(L)'
;MKNHLFILPLVTLAASAFAAEKIDVSFKNYNQAETARNFNNWVKLGDDNKILHLKELSPVGPKAPTIRMNLDTLYSVGVYQNDGEMTLTIPDTGLYQSVMILDTDGYTPYYFTKPGTYQLKNDSEYLFIAARTVVKDRHSKESFAAAHKAQTGLKVTGNGSKSYVMPNFDQKQLHKLTTEYNNKMLDSKISFVYGDGKMSVNEEHRTWSNTAGWEEW
;
A
#
# COMPACT_ATOMS: atom_id res chain seq x y z
N MET A 1 59.05 36.63 -17.81
CA MET A 1 58.35 35.63 -16.98
C MET A 1 57.22 35.07 -17.82
N LYS A 2 57.30 33.80 -18.25
CA LYS A 2 56.33 33.18 -19.17
C LYS A 2 55.28 32.43 -18.35
N ASN A 3 54.03 32.87 -18.42
CA ASN A 3 52.89 32.18 -17.79
C ASN A 3 52.48 30.99 -18.67
N HIS A 4 52.60 29.78 -18.12
CA HIS A 4 52.07 28.57 -18.74
C HIS A 4 50.66 28.31 -18.20
N LEU A 5 49.67 28.43 -19.08
CA LEU A 5 48.28 28.09 -18.85
C LEU A 5 48.13 26.56 -18.92
N PHE A 6 47.81 25.91 -17.80
CA PHE A 6 47.49 24.48 -17.77
C PHE A 6 46.00 24.29 -18.04
N ILE A 7 45.68 23.65 -19.18
CA ILE A 7 44.34 23.17 -19.49
C ILE A 7 44.23 21.75 -18.94
N LEU A 8 43.36 21.53 -17.95
CA LEU A 8 43.03 20.20 -17.44
C LEU A 8 42.04 19.52 -18.41
N PRO A 9 42.24 18.24 -18.79
CA PRO A 9 41.26 17.52 -19.60
C PRO A 9 40.07 17.13 -18.73
N LEU A 10 38.87 17.49 -19.19
CA LEU A 10 37.61 17.04 -18.60
C LEU A 10 37.37 15.58 -19.02
N VAL A 11 37.62 14.63 -18.13
CA VAL A 11 37.28 13.21 -18.33
C VAL A 11 35.80 13.04 -18.01
N THR A 12 34.97 12.83 -19.04
CA THR A 12 33.59 12.40 -18.89
C THR A 12 33.55 10.90 -18.57
N LEU A 13 33.35 10.56 -17.29
CA LEU A 13 32.98 9.20 -16.91
C LEU A 13 31.54 8.93 -17.38
N ALA A 14 31.38 8.13 -18.44
CA ALA A 14 30.10 7.54 -18.77
C ALA A 14 29.78 6.46 -17.73
N ALA A 15 28.98 6.79 -16.72
CA ALA A 15 28.44 5.81 -15.80
C ALA A 15 27.46 4.90 -16.57
N SER A 16 27.89 3.68 -16.89
CA SER A 16 26.99 2.64 -17.36
C SER A 16 26.11 2.22 -16.18
N ALA A 17 24.85 2.63 -16.19
CA ALA A 17 23.86 2.14 -15.26
C ALA A 17 23.60 0.66 -15.58
N PHE A 18 24.19 -0.25 -14.79
CA PHE A 18 23.77 -1.65 -14.79
C PHE A 18 22.31 -1.68 -14.36
N ALA A 19 21.41 -2.04 -15.28
CA ALA A 19 20.03 -2.32 -14.92
C ALA A 19 20.04 -3.46 -13.90
N ALA A 20 19.48 -3.22 -12.71
CA ALA A 20 19.36 -4.26 -11.69
C ALA A 20 18.67 -5.49 -12.30
N GLU A 21 19.18 -6.68 -12.00
CA GLU A 21 18.56 -7.93 -12.42
C GLU A 21 17.12 -8.00 -11.90
N LYS A 22 16.22 -8.59 -12.68
CA LYS A 22 14.82 -8.73 -12.27
C LYS A 22 14.67 -9.91 -11.33
N ILE A 23 13.79 -9.78 -10.35
CA ILE A 23 13.42 -10.87 -9.46
C ILE A 23 12.32 -11.69 -10.13
N ASP A 24 12.59 -12.96 -10.44
CA ASP A 24 11.57 -13.87 -10.97
C ASP A 24 10.39 -14.01 -9.99
N VAL A 25 9.18 -14.08 -10.54
CA VAL A 25 7.92 -14.21 -9.79
C VAL A 25 7.35 -15.61 -9.98
N SER A 26 7.14 -16.29 -8.86
CA SER A 26 6.52 -17.60 -8.77
C SER A 26 5.45 -17.58 -7.68
N PHE A 27 4.77 -18.71 -7.46
CA PHE A 27 3.84 -18.83 -6.33
C PHE A 27 4.49 -18.45 -4.98
N LYS A 28 5.78 -18.77 -4.77
CA LYS A 28 6.48 -18.57 -3.49
C LYS A 28 6.59 -17.11 -3.06
N ASN A 29 6.72 -16.19 -4.01
CA ASN A 29 6.92 -14.76 -3.77
C ASN A 29 5.85 -13.89 -4.45
N TYR A 30 4.76 -14.50 -4.94
CA TYR A 30 3.70 -13.76 -5.62
C TYR A 30 3.08 -12.70 -4.71
N ASN A 31 2.76 -13.04 -3.46
CA ASN A 31 2.13 -12.08 -2.53
C ASN A 31 3.03 -10.88 -2.24
N GLN A 32 4.35 -11.07 -2.17
CA GLN A 32 5.32 -9.99 -2.03
C GLN A 32 5.35 -9.11 -3.29
N ALA A 33 5.38 -9.72 -4.48
CA ALA A 33 5.40 -8.99 -5.74
C ALA A 33 4.10 -8.19 -5.99
N GLU A 34 2.95 -8.78 -5.67
CA GLU A 34 1.63 -8.15 -5.78
C GLU A 34 1.46 -7.01 -4.77
N THR A 35 1.86 -7.23 -3.52
CA THR A 35 1.89 -6.20 -2.47
C THR A 35 2.80 -5.04 -2.89
N ALA A 36 4.00 -5.35 -3.38
CA ALA A 36 4.95 -4.34 -3.82
C ALA A 36 4.41 -3.50 -4.98
N ARG A 37 3.69 -4.11 -5.93
CA ARG A 37 2.99 -3.42 -7.02
C ARG A 37 1.94 -2.46 -6.49
N ASN A 38 1.10 -2.90 -5.55
CA ASN A 38 0.05 -2.06 -4.97
C ASN A 38 0.64 -0.89 -4.15
N PHE A 39 1.65 -1.14 -3.31
CA PHE A 39 2.36 -0.09 -2.58
C PHE A 39 2.88 0.98 -3.55
N ASN A 40 3.49 0.56 -4.66
CA ASN A 40 4.01 1.47 -5.68
C ASN A 40 2.92 2.27 -6.41
N ASN A 41 1.73 1.68 -6.62
CA ASN A 41 0.61 2.40 -7.23
C ASN A 41 0.18 3.58 -6.36
N TRP A 42 0.10 3.38 -5.04
CA TRP A 42 -0.23 4.44 -4.09
C TRP A 42 0.90 5.43 -3.89
N VAL A 43 2.16 4.98 -3.81
CA VAL A 43 3.34 5.86 -3.70
C VAL A 43 3.44 6.84 -4.86
N LYS A 44 3.08 6.42 -6.07
CA LYS A 44 2.99 7.30 -7.25
C LYS A 44 1.90 8.37 -7.15
N LEU A 45 0.88 8.17 -6.31
CA LEU A 45 -0.13 9.18 -5.97
C LEU A 45 0.33 10.12 -4.85
N GLY A 46 1.49 9.85 -4.24
CA GLY A 46 2.14 10.70 -3.27
C GLY A 46 1.76 10.39 -1.83
N ASP A 47 1.73 9.12 -1.43
CA ASP A 47 1.48 8.68 -0.05
C ASP A 47 2.74 8.12 0.66
N ASP A 48 3.93 8.30 0.07
CA ASP A 48 5.20 7.85 0.65
C ASP A 48 5.53 8.63 1.94
N ASN A 49 5.61 7.88 3.05
CA ASN A 49 5.81 8.36 4.42
C ASN A 49 4.82 9.46 4.85
N LYS A 50 3.61 9.49 4.26
CA LYS A 50 2.54 10.43 4.62
C LYS A 50 1.17 9.89 4.21
N ILE A 51 0.11 10.29 4.91
CA ILE A 51 -1.24 9.89 4.51
C ILE A 51 -1.73 10.76 3.34
N LEU A 52 -2.09 10.12 2.24
CA LEU A 52 -2.92 10.67 1.18
C LEU A 52 -4.40 10.47 1.53
N HIS A 53 -5.18 11.55 1.54
CA HIS A 53 -6.63 11.47 1.72
C HIS A 53 -7.34 11.59 0.37
N LEU A 54 -8.04 10.55 -0.07
CA LEU A 54 -8.99 10.65 -1.17
C LEU A 54 -10.25 11.36 -0.65
N LYS A 55 -10.56 12.52 -1.25
CA LYS A 55 -11.68 13.39 -0.84
C LYS A 55 -12.99 13.06 -1.53
N GLU A 56 -12.94 12.23 -2.56
CA GLU A 56 -14.08 11.73 -3.31
C GLU A 56 -14.26 10.23 -3.08
N LEU A 57 -15.46 9.73 -3.34
CA LEU A 57 -15.73 8.29 -3.32
C LEU A 57 -14.88 7.57 -4.39
N SER A 58 -14.57 6.31 -4.11
CA SER A 58 -13.65 5.51 -4.92
C SER A 58 -14.03 5.50 -6.41
N PRO A 59 -13.06 5.73 -7.31
CA PRO A 59 -13.29 5.61 -8.74
C PRO A 59 -13.48 4.14 -9.15
N VAL A 60 -14.09 3.92 -10.30
CA VAL A 60 -14.21 2.60 -10.92
C VAL A 60 -13.29 2.46 -12.13
N GLY A 61 -12.91 1.22 -12.45
CA GLY A 61 -12.16 0.89 -13.66
C GLY A 61 -10.70 1.36 -13.63
N PRO A 62 -10.11 1.73 -14.78
CA PRO A 62 -8.66 2.00 -14.91
C PRO A 62 -8.12 3.17 -14.06
N LYS A 63 -9.00 3.98 -13.46
CA LYS A 63 -8.62 5.09 -12.58
C LYS A 63 -8.44 4.65 -11.12
N ALA A 64 -8.86 3.43 -10.77
CA ALA A 64 -8.68 2.90 -9.42
C ALA A 64 -7.22 2.46 -9.22
N PRO A 65 -6.54 2.90 -8.14
CA PRO A 65 -5.16 2.51 -7.84
C PRO A 65 -5.02 1.03 -7.45
N THR A 66 -6.10 0.43 -6.95
CA THR A 66 -6.18 -0.96 -6.49
C THR A 66 -7.53 -1.56 -6.92
N ILE A 67 -7.57 -2.90 -7.08
CA ILE A 67 -8.74 -3.64 -7.50
C ILE A 67 -9.82 -3.71 -6.39
N ARG A 68 -11.09 -3.55 -6.78
CA ARG A 68 -12.30 -3.64 -5.94
C ARG A 68 -12.30 -2.77 -4.67
N MET A 69 -11.99 -1.48 -4.84
CA MET A 69 -12.21 -0.52 -3.76
C MET A 69 -13.69 -0.42 -3.39
N ASN A 70 -13.95 -0.20 -2.10
CA ASN A 70 -15.29 0.08 -1.58
C ASN A 70 -15.83 1.37 -2.17
N LEU A 71 -17.07 1.34 -2.67
CA LEU A 71 -17.70 2.50 -3.29
C LEU A 71 -18.39 3.42 -2.27
N ASP A 72 -18.45 3.05 -0.99
CA ASP A 72 -19.24 3.69 0.07
C ASP A 72 -18.46 4.52 1.10
N THR A 73 -17.13 4.49 1.01
CA THR A 73 -16.26 5.15 1.98
C THR A 73 -15.24 6.03 1.29
N LEU A 74 -14.76 7.06 1.99
CA LEU A 74 -13.55 7.78 1.60
C LEU A 74 -12.32 7.05 2.11
N TYR A 75 -11.29 6.97 1.26
CA TYR A 75 -10.04 6.30 1.57
C TYR A 75 -8.97 7.27 2.07
N SER A 76 -8.14 6.82 2.99
CA SER A 76 -6.91 7.50 3.40
C SER A 76 -5.81 6.47 3.49
N VAL A 77 -4.74 6.68 2.73
CA VAL A 77 -3.74 5.65 2.46
C VAL A 77 -2.34 6.19 2.70
N GLY A 78 -1.42 5.38 3.21
CA GLY A 78 0.00 5.74 3.32
C GLY A 78 0.91 4.52 3.36
N VAL A 79 2.04 4.59 2.66
CA VAL A 79 3.13 3.62 2.75
C VAL A 79 4.22 4.21 3.63
N TYR A 80 4.53 3.55 4.73
CA TYR A 80 5.46 4.05 5.74
C TYR A 80 6.62 3.10 5.92
N GLN A 81 7.85 3.64 5.97
CA GLN A 81 8.98 2.85 6.43
C GLN A 81 8.85 2.58 7.93
N ASN A 82 8.97 1.31 8.29
CA ASN A 82 8.88 0.82 9.65
C ASN A 82 10.29 0.64 10.22
N ASP A 83 10.59 1.38 11.28
CA ASP A 83 11.84 1.30 12.06
C ASP A 83 11.62 0.69 13.45
N GLY A 84 10.39 0.21 13.74
CA GLY A 84 10.02 -0.48 14.96
C GLY A 84 9.27 0.36 16.00
N GLU A 85 9.11 1.68 15.80
CA GLU A 85 8.44 2.56 16.78
C GLU A 85 7.12 3.19 16.26
N MET A 86 6.56 2.65 15.19
CA MET A 86 5.43 3.23 14.49
C MET A 86 4.16 3.23 15.37
N THR A 87 3.47 4.37 15.39
CA THR A 87 2.23 4.58 16.11
C THR A 87 1.17 5.17 15.19
N LEU A 88 -0.03 4.57 15.19
CA LEU A 88 -1.22 5.07 14.52
C LEU A 88 -2.19 5.68 15.53
N THR A 89 -2.72 6.86 15.24
CA THR A 89 -3.82 7.47 15.99
C THR A 89 -5.06 7.59 15.12
N ILE A 90 -6.18 7.06 15.62
CA ILE A 90 -7.52 7.16 15.05
C ILE A 90 -8.34 8.11 15.93
N PRO A 91 -8.82 9.25 15.39
CA PRO A 91 -9.54 10.24 16.18
C PRO A 91 -10.93 9.75 16.56
N ASP A 92 -11.44 10.16 17.73
CA ASP A 92 -12.86 9.99 18.04
C ASP A 92 -13.66 11.11 17.37
N THR A 93 -14.45 10.73 16.37
CA THR A 93 -15.21 11.65 15.53
C THR A 93 -16.71 11.34 15.54
N GLY A 94 -17.12 10.27 16.23
CA GLY A 94 -18.47 9.71 16.12
C GLY A 94 -18.82 9.15 14.72
N LEU A 95 -17.87 9.12 13.79
CA LEU A 95 -18.00 8.44 12.49
C LEU A 95 -17.31 7.08 12.53
N TYR A 96 -17.87 6.12 11.80
CA TYR A 96 -17.23 4.83 11.62
C TYR A 96 -15.97 5.00 10.75
N GLN A 97 -14.83 4.55 11.27
CA GLN A 97 -13.59 4.42 10.54
C GLN A 97 -13.01 3.02 10.80
N SER A 98 -12.67 2.30 9.72
CA SER A 98 -11.85 1.09 9.83
C SER A 98 -10.46 1.38 9.27
N VAL A 99 -9.43 0.85 9.93
CA VAL A 99 -8.04 0.98 9.49
C VAL A 99 -7.42 -0.40 9.41
N MET A 100 -6.99 -0.75 8.21
CA MET A 100 -6.27 -1.97 7.88
C MET A 100 -4.79 -1.65 7.71
N ILE A 101 -3.93 -2.46 8.31
CA ILE A 101 -2.48 -2.38 8.15
C ILE A 101 -2.01 -3.63 7.43
N LEU A 102 -1.33 -3.46 6.30
CA LEU A 102 -0.72 -4.54 5.51
C LEU A 102 0.80 -4.52 5.65
N ASP A 103 1.38 -5.71 5.75
CA ASP A 103 2.83 -5.91 5.70
C ASP A 103 3.30 -6.20 4.26
N THR A 104 4.63 -6.34 4.06
CA THR A 104 5.22 -6.56 2.74
C THR A 104 4.94 -7.93 2.14
N ASP A 105 4.42 -8.87 2.94
CA ASP A 105 4.07 -10.23 2.52
C ASP A 105 2.57 -10.39 2.22
N GLY A 106 1.82 -9.27 2.29
CA GLY A 106 0.39 -9.22 2.04
C GLY A 106 -0.44 -9.90 3.14
N TYR A 107 0.05 -9.89 4.38
CA TYR A 107 -0.77 -10.15 5.55
C TYR A 107 -1.31 -8.85 6.14
N THR A 108 -2.37 -8.97 6.92
CA THR A 108 -2.99 -7.87 7.65
C THR A 108 -2.77 -8.03 9.15
N PRO A 109 -1.58 -7.69 9.68
CA PRO A 109 -1.26 -7.87 11.09
C PRO A 109 -2.16 -7.07 12.04
N TYR A 110 -2.83 -6.02 11.55
CA TYR A 110 -3.71 -5.17 12.35
C TYR A 110 -4.95 -4.72 11.57
N TYR A 111 -6.09 -4.73 12.28
CA TYR A 111 -7.34 -4.13 11.83
C TYR A 111 -8.02 -3.43 13.02
N PHE A 112 -8.27 -2.13 12.89
CA PHE A 112 -8.84 -1.30 13.95
C PHE A 112 -10.16 -0.68 13.51
N THR A 113 -11.16 -0.70 14.39
CA THR A 113 -12.48 -0.07 14.17
C THR A 113 -12.87 0.91 15.27
N LYS A 114 -11.99 1.12 16.25
CA LYS A 114 -12.23 1.98 17.40
C LYS A 114 -11.22 3.14 17.40
N PRO A 115 -11.63 4.35 17.83
CA PRO A 115 -10.70 5.43 18.14
C PRO A 115 -9.64 5.00 19.15
N GLY A 116 -8.46 5.60 19.06
CA GLY A 116 -7.35 5.30 19.96
C GLY A 116 -5.99 5.49 19.34
N THR A 117 -4.96 5.23 20.13
CA THR A 117 -3.55 5.26 19.72
C THR A 117 -2.98 3.85 19.84
N TYR A 118 -2.44 3.34 18.74
CA TYR A 118 -2.01 1.96 18.59
C TYR A 118 -0.53 1.91 18.20
N GLN A 119 0.28 1.21 18.98
CA GLN A 119 1.65 0.87 18.60
C GLN A 119 1.61 -0.29 17.59
N LEU A 120 2.32 -0.13 16.48
CA LEU A 120 2.42 -1.12 15.43
C LEU A 120 3.78 -1.81 15.54
N LYS A 121 3.77 -3.07 16.02
CA LYS A 121 4.97 -3.91 16.08
C LYS A 121 4.92 -4.93 14.96
N ASN A 122 5.82 -4.83 14.00
CA ASN A 122 5.92 -5.74 12.87
C ASN A 122 7.36 -5.72 12.34
N ASP A 123 7.81 -6.81 11.72
CA ASP A 123 9.20 -6.96 11.25
C ASP A 123 9.38 -6.53 9.79
N SER A 124 8.30 -6.31 9.04
CA SER A 124 8.37 -5.79 7.67
C SER A 124 8.97 -4.39 7.62
N GLU A 125 9.85 -4.15 6.65
CA GLU A 125 10.51 -2.85 6.47
C GLU A 125 9.54 -1.72 6.12
N TYR A 126 8.39 -2.04 5.54
CA TYR A 126 7.34 -1.09 5.21
C TYR A 126 5.98 -1.61 5.65
N LEU A 127 5.12 -0.70 6.07
CA LEU A 127 3.72 -0.97 6.36
C LEU A 127 2.85 -0.09 5.48
N PHE A 128 1.79 -0.66 4.96
CA PHE A 128 0.74 0.07 4.25
C PHE A 128 -0.45 0.25 5.17
N ILE A 129 -0.93 1.48 5.28
CA ILE A 129 -2.04 1.86 6.15
C ILE A 129 -3.17 2.32 5.24
N ALA A 130 -4.30 1.60 5.25
CA ALA A 130 -5.52 2.02 4.57
C ALA A 130 -6.65 2.21 5.57
N ALA A 131 -7.16 3.43 5.63
CA ALA A 131 -8.32 3.80 6.41
C ALA A 131 -9.52 4.09 5.51
N ARG A 132 -10.66 3.51 5.87
CA ARG A 132 -11.96 3.81 5.27
C ARG A 132 -12.76 4.66 6.23
N THR A 133 -13.29 5.78 5.76
CA THR A 133 -14.14 6.69 6.53
C THR A 133 -15.53 6.73 5.91
N VAL A 134 -16.56 6.46 6.71
CA VAL A 134 -17.94 6.43 6.23
C VAL A 134 -18.41 7.82 5.77
N VAL A 135 -19.20 7.83 4.69
CA VAL A 135 -20.02 8.97 4.27
C VAL A 135 -21.47 8.60 4.55
N LYS A 136 -22.10 9.24 5.55
CA LYS A 136 -23.46 8.90 6.02
C LYS A 136 -24.52 9.16 4.94
N ASP A 137 -24.40 10.28 4.25
CA ASP A 137 -25.23 10.65 3.10
C ASP A 137 -24.33 11.10 1.95
N ARG A 138 -24.46 10.41 0.81
CA ARG A 138 -23.66 10.63 -0.40
C ARG A 138 -24.07 11.85 -1.21
N HIS A 139 -25.20 12.48 -0.85
CA HIS A 139 -25.70 13.68 -1.51
C HIS A 139 -25.57 14.93 -0.63
N SER A 140 -25.12 14.78 0.63
CA SER A 140 -24.93 15.90 1.57
C SER A 140 -23.48 16.37 1.60
N LYS A 141 -23.28 17.67 1.36
CA LYS A 141 -21.98 18.33 1.51
C LYS A 141 -21.47 18.30 2.95
N GLU A 142 -22.39 18.36 3.91
CA GLU A 142 -22.11 18.31 5.35
C GLU A 142 -21.58 16.93 5.76
N SER A 143 -22.15 15.85 5.20
CA SER A 143 -21.65 14.48 5.40
C SER A 143 -20.22 14.32 4.88
N PHE A 144 -19.91 14.85 3.69
CA PHE A 144 -18.54 14.86 3.16
C PHE A 144 -17.60 15.71 4.02
N ALA A 145 -18.02 16.90 4.45
CA ALA A 145 -17.19 17.76 5.31
C ALA A 145 -16.86 17.08 6.65
N ALA A 146 -17.82 16.37 7.25
CA ALA A 146 -17.60 15.59 8.46
C ALA A 146 -16.60 14.43 8.23
N ALA A 147 -16.76 13.69 7.12
CA ALA A 147 -15.84 12.62 6.75
C ALA A 147 -14.42 13.16 6.46
N HIS A 148 -14.29 14.31 5.78
CA HIS A 148 -13.00 14.95 5.52
C HIS A 148 -12.29 15.34 6.82
N LYS A 149 -13.03 15.89 7.79
CA LYS A 149 -12.49 16.21 9.11
C LYS A 149 -12.00 14.96 9.85
N ALA A 150 -12.75 13.87 9.77
CA ALA A 150 -12.35 12.59 10.38
C ALA A 150 -11.10 12.00 9.73
N GLN A 151 -10.98 12.04 8.40
CA GLN A 151 -9.78 11.63 7.69
C GLN A 151 -8.55 12.43 8.16
N THR A 152 -8.65 13.76 8.24
CA THR A 152 -7.52 14.63 8.62
C THR A 152 -7.04 14.46 10.07
N GLY A 153 -7.84 13.80 10.92
CA GLY A 153 -7.42 13.47 12.28
C GLY A 153 -6.61 12.18 12.39
N LEU A 154 -6.53 11.38 11.31
CA LEU A 154 -5.65 10.21 11.27
C LEU A 154 -4.20 10.68 11.32
N LYS A 155 -3.40 10.06 12.18
CA LYS A 155 -1.99 10.44 12.37
C LYS A 155 -1.11 9.22 12.50
N VAL A 156 0.02 9.23 11.80
CA VAL A 156 1.10 8.24 11.94
C VAL A 156 2.35 8.98 12.42
N THR A 157 3.03 8.41 13.41
CA THR A 157 4.28 8.93 13.99
C THR A 157 5.24 7.79 14.29
N GLY A 158 6.52 8.09 14.49
CA GLY A 158 7.52 7.06 14.80
C GLY A 158 7.79 6.12 13.63
N ASN A 159 7.62 6.62 12.40
CA ASN A 159 8.10 5.97 11.19
C ASN A 159 9.46 6.58 10.81
N GLY A 160 10.30 5.84 10.10
CA GLY A 160 11.53 6.41 9.59
C GLY A 160 11.31 7.11 8.24
N SER A 161 12.42 7.57 7.64
CA SER A 161 12.40 8.55 6.55
C SER A 161 12.81 7.99 5.19
N LYS A 162 13.01 6.68 5.06
CA LYS A 162 13.41 6.08 3.78
C LYS A 162 12.19 6.01 2.86
N SER A 163 12.30 6.60 1.68
CA SER A 163 11.29 6.47 0.65
C SER A 163 11.11 5.02 0.21
N TYR A 164 9.87 4.63 -0.06
CA TYR A 164 9.58 3.31 -0.60
C TYR A 164 10.13 3.16 -2.03
N VAL A 165 10.87 2.07 -2.26
CA VAL A 165 11.33 1.67 -3.60
C VAL A 165 10.83 0.27 -3.88
N MET A 166 9.96 0.14 -4.88
CA MET A 166 9.43 -1.16 -5.29
C MET A 166 10.57 -2.10 -5.71
N PRO A 167 10.70 -3.31 -5.14
CA PRO A 167 11.64 -4.30 -5.64
C PRO A 167 11.40 -4.63 -7.12
N ASN A 168 12.47 -4.91 -7.86
CA ASN A 168 12.44 -5.07 -9.31
C ASN A 168 11.91 -6.45 -9.77
N PHE A 169 10.69 -6.80 -9.36
CA PHE A 169 10.03 -8.05 -9.76
C PHE A 169 9.72 -8.07 -11.27
N ASP A 170 9.82 -9.24 -11.90
CA ASP A 170 9.41 -9.41 -13.29
C ASP A 170 7.89 -9.22 -13.45
N GLN A 171 7.52 -8.06 -13.98
CA GLN A 171 6.13 -7.66 -14.13
C GLN A 171 5.34 -8.51 -15.14
N LYS A 172 6.02 -9.16 -16.11
CA LYS A 172 5.33 -10.04 -17.07
C LYS A 172 4.92 -11.34 -16.37
N GLN A 173 5.80 -11.90 -15.55
CA GLN A 173 5.50 -13.08 -14.74
C GLN A 173 4.42 -12.77 -13.71
N LEU A 174 4.52 -11.63 -13.01
CA LEU A 174 3.49 -11.16 -12.08
C LEU A 174 2.11 -11.06 -12.77
N HIS A 175 2.02 -10.36 -13.90
CA HIS A 175 0.75 -10.18 -14.61
C HIS A 175 0.13 -11.52 -15.07
N LYS A 176 0.96 -12.44 -15.56
CA LYS A 176 0.52 -13.79 -15.94
C LYS A 176 -0.10 -14.52 -14.74
N LEU A 177 0.58 -14.53 -13.59
CA LEU A 177 0.10 -15.16 -12.38
C LEU A 177 -1.14 -14.46 -11.81
N THR A 178 -1.21 -13.12 -11.83
CA THR A 178 -2.40 -12.36 -11.44
C THR A 178 -3.62 -12.79 -12.26
N THR A 179 -3.44 -12.98 -13.57
CA THR A 179 -4.54 -13.42 -14.44
C THR A 179 -4.98 -14.85 -14.08
N GLU A 180 -4.02 -15.76 -13.90
CA GLU A 180 -4.30 -17.15 -13.52
C GLU A 180 -5.01 -17.25 -12.18
N TYR A 181 -4.49 -16.58 -11.14
CA TYR A 181 -5.01 -16.68 -9.78
C TYR A 181 -6.35 -15.97 -9.60
N ASN A 182 -6.61 -14.88 -10.34
CA ASN A 182 -7.93 -14.26 -10.36
C ASN A 182 -8.99 -15.23 -10.92
N ASN A 183 -8.67 -15.95 -12.00
CA ASN A 183 -9.58 -16.96 -12.55
C ASN A 183 -9.80 -18.10 -11.55
N LYS A 184 -8.74 -18.58 -10.89
CA LYS A 184 -8.88 -19.59 -9.82
C LYS A 184 -9.78 -19.12 -8.69
N MET A 185 -9.64 -17.88 -8.22
CA MET A 185 -10.53 -17.31 -7.20
C MET A 185 -12.00 -17.37 -7.65
N LEU A 186 -12.28 -16.90 -8.87
CA LEU A 186 -13.64 -16.88 -9.43
C LEU A 186 -14.24 -18.28 -9.59
N ASP A 187 -13.44 -19.25 -10.05
CA ASP A 187 -13.89 -20.63 -10.29
C ASP A 187 -14.05 -21.43 -9.00
N SER A 188 -13.24 -21.14 -7.98
CA SER A 188 -13.20 -21.89 -6.73
C SER A 188 -14.45 -21.72 -5.85
N LYS A 189 -15.23 -20.65 -6.05
CA LYS A 189 -16.41 -20.27 -5.25
C LYS A 189 -16.12 -20.17 -3.74
N ILE A 190 -14.87 -20.00 -3.35
CA ILE A 190 -14.50 -19.75 -1.95
C ILE A 190 -14.78 -18.30 -1.57
N SER A 191 -15.00 -18.06 -0.28
CA SER A 191 -14.92 -16.71 0.28
C SER A 191 -13.47 -16.25 0.35
N PHE A 192 -13.26 -14.94 0.33
CA PHE A 192 -11.92 -14.37 0.51
C PHE A 192 -11.29 -14.88 1.82
N VAL A 193 -10.02 -15.27 1.71
CA VAL A 193 -9.18 -15.72 2.81
C VAL A 193 -8.06 -14.72 2.98
N TYR A 194 -7.91 -14.23 4.19
CA TYR A 194 -6.83 -13.35 4.54
C TYR A 194 -6.22 -13.79 5.87
N GLY A 195 -4.95 -13.42 6.10
CA GLY A 195 -4.22 -13.81 7.31
C GLY A 195 -3.64 -12.59 8.03
N ASP A 196 -3.41 -12.74 9.33
CA ASP A 196 -2.77 -11.74 10.20
C ASP A 196 -1.26 -11.98 10.41
N GLY A 197 -0.69 -12.97 9.71
CA GLY A 197 0.69 -13.40 9.87
C GLY A 197 0.97 -14.20 11.15
N LYS A 198 -0.04 -14.43 12.00
CA LYS A 198 0.10 -15.15 13.29
C LYS A 198 -0.66 -16.47 13.28
N MET A 199 -1.88 -16.47 12.74
CA MET A 199 -2.69 -17.65 12.57
C MET A 199 -2.44 -18.28 11.21
N SER A 200 -2.28 -19.60 11.18
CA SER A 200 -2.15 -20.33 9.92
C SER A 200 -3.43 -20.19 9.10
N VAL A 201 -3.26 -19.89 7.81
CA VAL A 201 -4.33 -19.84 6.82
C VAL A 201 -3.97 -20.71 5.62
N ASN A 202 -4.96 -20.99 4.76
CA ASN A 202 -4.67 -21.64 3.48
C ASN A 202 -3.98 -20.62 2.56
N GLU A 203 -2.66 -20.75 2.40
CA GLU A 203 -1.83 -19.83 1.62
C GLU A 203 -2.18 -19.79 0.14
N GLU A 204 -2.67 -20.88 -0.44
CA GLU A 204 -3.15 -20.90 -1.81
C GLU A 204 -4.40 -20.02 -1.96
N HIS A 205 -5.38 -20.21 -1.07
CA HIS A 205 -6.60 -19.39 -1.05
C HIS A 205 -6.31 -17.93 -0.72
N ARG A 206 -5.36 -17.64 0.19
CA ARG A 206 -4.91 -16.28 0.49
C ARG A 206 -4.29 -15.62 -0.73
N THR A 207 -3.44 -16.35 -1.46
CA THR A 207 -2.81 -15.86 -2.69
C THR A 207 -3.85 -15.50 -3.76
N TRP A 208 -4.87 -16.33 -3.92
CA TRP A 208 -5.99 -16.05 -4.84
C TRP A 208 -6.82 -14.84 -4.37
N SER A 209 -7.04 -14.73 -3.07
CA SER A 209 -7.76 -13.61 -2.44
C SER A 209 -7.03 -12.28 -2.67
N ASN A 210 -5.73 -12.22 -2.36
CA ASN A 210 -4.86 -11.06 -2.58
C ASN A 210 -4.80 -10.63 -4.06
N THR A 211 -5.07 -11.55 -4.98
CA THR A 211 -5.17 -11.25 -6.41
C THR A 211 -6.50 -10.61 -6.80
N ALA A 212 -7.59 -11.08 -6.20
CA ALA A 212 -8.94 -10.68 -6.57
C ALA A 212 -9.44 -9.42 -5.83
N GLY A 213 -8.90 -9.13 -4.64
CA GLY A 213 -9.27 -8.00 -3.80
C GLY A 213 -8.23 -7.79 -2.70
N TRP A 214 -7.58 -6.62 -2.69
CA TRP A 214 -6.41 -6.37 -1.84
C TRP A 214 -6.76 -5.67 -0.51
N GLU A 215 -7.93 -5.03 -0.43
CA GLU A 215 -8.36 -4.29 0.77
C GLU A 215 -9.67 -4.82 1.38
N GLU A 216 -10.25 -5.90 0.87
CA GLU A 216 -11.59 -6.33 1.26
C GLU A 216 -11.64 -7.06 2.62
N TRP A 217 -11.69 -6.29 3.71
CA TRP A 217 -11.99 -6.77 5.07
C TRP A 217 -13.15 -6.02 5.72
#